data_AF-A0A7K7RKZ6-F1
#
_entry.id   AF-A0A7K7RKZ6-F1
#
_cell.length_a   1.000
_cell.length_b   1.000
_cell.length_c   1.000
_cell.angle_alpha   90.00
_cell.angle_beta   90.00
_cell.angle_gamma   90.00
#
_symmetry.space_group_name_H-M   'P 1'
#
loop_
_entity.id
_entity.type
_entity.pdbx_description
1 polymer ?
#
loop_
_entity_poly.entity_id
_entity_poly.type
_entity_poly.pdbx_seq_one_letter_code
_entity_poly.pdbx_strand_id
1 'polypeptide(L)'
;MPGLYALLSWEALPLKSSTVKACANGYSLSITAHLLYTNPHKEPVEGIFIYPLEDSEVVAGFEAAAGSRRVTFQLQSRQRVQQCC
;
A
#
# COMPACT_ATOMS: atom_id res chain seq x y z
N MET A 1 -4.22 10.82 -6.44
CA MET A 1 -4.75 9.44 -6.45
C MET A 1 -3.66 8.50 -5.94
N PRO A 2 -3.99 7.43 -5.19
CA PRO A 2 -3.01 6.43 -4.82
C PRO A 2 -2.44 5.76 -6.06
N GLY A 3 -1.14 5.44 -6.05
CA GLY A 3 -0.51 4.90 -7.25
C GLY A 3 0.98 4.64 -7.12
N LEU A 4 1.51 3.90 -8.10
CA LEU A 4 2.94 3.69 -8.29
C LEU A 4 3.43 4.62 -9.40
N TYR A 5 4.50 5.36 -9.14
CA TYR A 5 5.05 6.36 -10.05
C TYR A 5 6.53 6.10 -10.31
N ALA A 6 7.01 6.43 -11.50
CA ALA A 6 8.44 6.49 -11.79
C ALA A 6 9.08 7.66 -11.03
N LEU A 7 10.10 7.42 -10.22
CA LEU A 7 10.66 8.42 -9.30
C LEU A 7 11.24 9.65 -10.03
N LEU A 8 11.90 9.43 -11.17
CA LEU A 8 12.56 10.51 -11.91
C LEU A 8 11.58 11.34 -12.75
N SER A 9 10.63 10.70 -13.42
CA SER A 9 9.70 11.37 -14.35
C SER A 9 8.36 11.75 -13.72
N TRP A 10 8.04 11.20 -12.54
CA TRP A 10 6.72 11.28 -11.90
C TRP A 10 5.56 10.75 -12.76
N GLU A 11 5.89 9.96 -13.79
CA GLU A 11 4.90 9.30 -14.62
C GLU A 11 4.24 8.16 -13.83
N ALA A 12 2.91 8.09 -13.91
CA ALA A 12 2.16 6.99 -13.30
C ALA A 12 2.46 5.67 -14.04
N LEU A 13 2.93 4.66 -13.32
CA LEU A 13 3.11 3.33 -13.91
C LEU A 13 1.72 2.69 -14.12
N PRO A 14 1.46 2.05 -15.29
CA PRO A 14 0.16 1.50 -15.58
C PRO A 14 -0.24 0.38 -14.61
N LEU A 15 -1.46 0.49 -14.09
CA LEU A 15 -2.10 -0.55 -13.28
C LEU A 15 -2.67 -1.63 -14.21
N LYS A 16 -2.14 -2.84 -14.14
CA LYS A 16 -2.56 -3.98 -14.95
C LYS A 16 -3.80 -4.68 -14.39
N SER A 17 -3.87 -4.84 -13.07
CA SER A 17 -5.04 -5.39 -12.39
C SER A 17 -5.13 -4.89 -10.95
N SER A 18 -6.35 -4.90 -10.42
CA SER A 18 -6.63 -4.55 -9.03
C SER A 18 -7.67 -5.49 -8.46
N THR A 19 -7.43 -5.95 -7.24
CA THR A 19 -8.43 -6.68 -6.44
C THR A 19 -8.54 -5.99 -5.10
N VAL A 20 -9.73 -5.48 -4.79
CA VAL A 20 -10.02 -4.83 -3.53
C VAL A 20 -10.98 -5.71 -2.73
N LYS A 21 -10.61 -5.97 -1.48
CA LYS A 21 -11.49 -6.61 -0.49
C LYS A 21 -11.77 -5.60 0.62
N ALA A 22 -13.03 -5.51 1.01
CA ALA A 22 -13.45 -4.68 2.11
C ALA A 22 -14.26 -5.51 3.11
N CYS A 23 -14.04 -5.27 4.40
CA CYS A 23 -14.77 -5.88 5.49
C CYS A 23 -15.18 -4.79 6.48
N ALA A 24 -16.48 -4.70 6.76
CA ALA A 24 -17.02 -3.79 7.76
C ALA A 24 -17.27 -4.56 9.07
N ASN A 25 -16.84 -3.97 10.19
CA ASN A 25 -17.08 -4.49 11.53
C ASN A 25 -17.49 -3.35 12.46
N GLY A 26 -18.78 -3.25 12.76
CA GLY A 26 -19.34 -2.09 13.46
C GLY A 26 -19.08 -0.81 12.69
N TYR A 27 -18.42 0.17 13.33
CA TYR A 27 -18.05 1.46 12.74
C TYR A 27 -16.67 1.45 12.04
N SER A 28 -16.00 0.30 12.00
CA SER A 28 -14.68 0.18 11.39
C SER A 28 -14.77 -0.46 10.00
N LEU A 29 -14.05 0.10 9.03
CA LEU A 29 -13.88 -0.46 7.70
C LEU A 29 -12.44 -0.91 7.52
N SER A 30 -12.22 -2.17 7.16
CA SER A 30 -10.92 -2.72 6.78
C SER A 30 -10.88 -2.93 5.28
N ILE A 31 -9.84 -2.40 4.62
CA ILE A 31 -9.63 -2.53 3.17
C ILE A 31 -8.29 -3.23 2.93
N THR A 32 -8.29 -4.20 2.03
CA THR A 32 -7.08 -4.81 1.47
C THR A 32 -7.11 -4.65 -0.04
N ALA A 33 -6.15 -3.92 -0.59
CA ALA A 33 -6.00 -3.71 -2.02
C ALA A 33 -4.75 -4.47 -2.53
N HIS A 34 -4.95 -5.33 -3.52
CA HIS A 34 -3.87 -5.95 -4.29
C HIS A 34 -3.77 -5.24 -5.63
N LEU A 35 -2.65 -4.57 -5.87
CA LEU A 35 -2.42 -3.72 -7.04
C LEU A 35 -1.25 -4.28 -7.84
N LEU A 36 -1.48 -4.67 -9.09
CA LEU A 36 -0.44 -5.16 -9.99
C LEU A 36 -0.10 -4.08 -11.01
N TYR A 37 1.13 -3.58 -10.96
CA TYR A 37 1.64 -2.58 -11.90
C TYR A 37 2.55 -3.22 -12.94
N THR A 38 2.70 -2.56 -14.09
CA THR A 38 3.65 -2.96 -15.13
C THR A 38 4.60 -1.81 -15.45
N ASN A 39 5.87 -2.14 -15.71
CA ASN A 39 6.84 -1.19 -16.25
C ASN A 39 6.72 -1.21 -17.79
N PRO A 40 6.23 -0.14 -18.44
CA PRO A 40 6.12 -0.09 -19.90
C PRO A 40 7.47 0.22 -20.57
N HIS A 41 8.47 0.64 -19.81
CA HIS A 41 9.78 0.99 -20.33
C HIS A 41 10.65 -0.25 -20.52
N LYS A 42 11.59 -0.18 -21.47
CA LYS A 42 12.58 -1.25 -21.70
C LYS A 42 13.59 -1.36 -20.56
N GLU A 43 13.91 -0.21 -19.96
CA GLU A 43 14.88 -0.12 -18.87
C GLU A 43 14.20 -0.28 -17.50
N PRO A 44 14.95 -0.74 -16.47
CA PRO A 44 14.47 -0.73 -15.10
C PRO A 44 14.11 0.69 -14.63
N VAL A 45 13.02 0.82 -13.88
CA VAL A 45 12.54 2.08 -13.32
C VAL A 45 12.53 1.99 -11.80
N GLU A 46 13.01 3.04 -11.15
CA GLU A 46 12.83 3.22 -9.71
C GLU A 46 11.41 3.75 -9.45
N GLY A 47 10.64 3.00 -8.64
CA GLY A 47 9.24 3.29 -8.37
C GLY A 47 8.99 3.84 -6.98
N ILE A 48 8.09 4.81 -6.86
CA ILE A 48 7.55 5.31 -5.59
C ILE A 48 6.05 5.02 -5.51
N PHE A 49 5.62 4.33 -4.46
CA PHE A 49 4.20 4.10 -4.18
C PHE A 49 3.69 5.16 -3.21
N ILE A 50 2.59 5.82 -3.58
CA ILE A 50 1.96 6.88 -2.79
C ILE A 50 0.54 6.46 -2.47
N TYR A 51 0.19 6.51 -1.18
CA TYR A 51 -1.17 6.33 -0.69
C TYR A 51 -1.49 7.49 0.27
N PRO A 52 -2.32 8.47 -0.13
CA PRO A 52 -2.75 9.53 0.77
C PRO A 52 -3.66 8.93 1.85
N LEU A 53 -3.41 9.29 3.11
CA LEU A 53 -4.23 8.88 4.25
C LEU A 53 -5.02 10.08 4.76
N GLU A 54 -6.30 9.85 5.03
CA GLU A 54 -7.14 10.78 5.78
C GLU A 54 -6.90 10.63 7.29
N ASP A 55 -7.30 11.62 8.10
CA ASP A 55 -7.09 11.64 9.56
C ASP A 55 -7.69 10.42 10.29
N SER A 56 -8.75 9.83 9.73
CA SER A 56 -9.44 8.66 10.28
C SER A 56 -8.92 7.31 9.76
N GLU A 57 -7.88 7.32 8.93
CA GLU A 57 -7.36 6.13 8.24
C GLU A 57 -5.99 5.71 8.77
N VAL A 58 -5.70 4.41 8.68
CA VAL A 58 -4.39 3.87 9.05
C VAL A 58 -4.01 2.72 8.13
N VAL A 59 -2.75 2.66 7.74
CA VAL A 59 -2.18 1.50 7.03
C VAL A 59 -1.70 0.49 8.05
N ALA A 60 -2.45 -0.60 8.22
CA ALA A 60 -2.06 -1.71 9.11
C ALA A 60 -0.89 -2.55 8.56
N GLY A 61 -0.70 -2.56 7.23
CA GLY A 61 0.40 -3.27 6.59
C GLY A 61 0.50 -2.96 5.11
N PHE A 62 1.70 -3.17 4.56
CA PHE A 62 2.04 -2.95 3.17
C PHE A 62 3.03 -4.01 2.70
N GLU A 63 2.83 -4.54 1.50
CA GLU A 63 3.78 -5.46 0.86
C GLU A 63 3.99 -5.05 -0.59
N ALA A 64 5.26 -4.92 -0.98
CA ALA A 64 5.66 -4.69 -2.36
C ALA A 64 6.56 -5.85 -2.83
N ALA A 65 6.26 -6.37 -4.02
CA ALA A 65 7.03 -7.42 -4.66
C ALA A 65 7.41 -7.04 -6.09
N ALA A 66 8.67 -7.24 -6.45
CA ALA A 66 9.21 -7.02 -7.79
C ALA A 66 10.21 -8.14 -8.13
N GLY A 67 9.85 -9.00 -9.09
CA GLY A 67 10.62 -10.21 -9.39
C GLY A 67 10.72 -11.11 -8.15
N SER A 68 11.94 -11.44 -7.74
CA SER A 68 12.22 -12.23 -6.54
C SER A 68 12.34 -11.41 -5.25
N ARG A 69 12.30 -10.07 -5.35
CA ARG A 69 12.46 -9.18 -4.19
C ARG A 69 11.11 -8.86 -3.60
N ARG A 70 11.02 -8.91 -2.27
CA ARG A 70 9.82 -8.56 -1.52
C ARG A 70 10.19 -7.73 -0.30
N VAL A 71 9.43 -6.67 -0.07
CA VAL A 71 9.55 -5.78 1.08
C VAL A 71 8.20 -5.70 1.75
N THR A 72 8.17 -5.91 3.07
CA THR A 72 6.95 -5.92 3.85
C THR A 72 7.09 -4.96 5.03
N PHE A 73 6.05 -4.19 5.28
CA PHE A 73 5.86 -3.36 6.44
C PHE A 73 4.58 -3.81 7.14
N GLN A 74 4.63 -3.97 8.46
CA GLN A 74 3.45 -4.24 9.27
C GLN A 74 3.46 -3.29 10.47
N LEU A 75 2.34 -2.61 10.67
CA LEU A 75 2.14 -1.81 11.86
C LEU A 75 1.78 -2.76 13.00
N GLN A 76 2.75 -3.01 13.88
CA GLN A 76 2.47 -3.71 15.11
C GLN A 76 1.83 -2.73 16.09
N SER A 77 0.59 -3.04 16.48
CA SER A 77 -0.03 -2.43 17.65
C SER A 77 0.92 -2.67 18.84
N ARG A 78 1.30 -1.58 19.54
CA ARG A 78 1.78 -1.74 20.91
C ARG A 78 0.62 -2.37 21.67
N GLN A 79 0.76 -3.62 22.12
CA GLN A 79 -0.18 -4.22 23.06
C GLN A 79 -0.56 -3.16 24.09
N ARG A 80 -1.85 -2.99 24.36
CA ARG A 80 -2.35 -2.06 25.39
C ARG A 80 -1.43 -2.19 26.60
N VAL A 81 -0.63 -1.16 26.87
CA VAL A 81 -0.13 -0.98 28.21
C VAL A 81 -1.40 -0.82 29.02
N GLN A 82 -1.73 -1.83 29.83
CA GLN A 82 -2.68 -1.64 30.91
C GLN A 82 -2.11 -0.50 31.77
N GLN A 83 -2.61 0.70 31.57
CA GLN A 83 -2.52 1.78 32.54
C GLN A 83 -3.95 1.89 33.10
N CYS A 84 -4.18 1.28 34.27
CA CYS A 84 -4.19 1.98 35.55
C CYS A 84 -5.15 3.18 35.52
N CYS A 85 -6.40 2.93 35.91
CA CYS A 85 -7.07 3.48 37.09
C CYS A 85 -8.33 2.65 37.37
#